data_AF-A0A0A0KDA4-F1
#
_entry.id   AF-A0A0A0KDA4-F1
#
_cell.length_a   1.000
_cell.length_b   1.000
_cell.length_c   1.000
_cell.angle_alpha   90.00
_cell.angle_beta   90.00
_cell.angle_gamma   90.00
#
_symmetry.space_group_name_H-M   'P 1'
#
loop_
_entity.id
_entity.type
_entity.pdbx_description
1 polymer ?
#
loop_
_entity_poly.entity_id
_entity_poly.type
_entity_poly.pdbx_seq_one_letter_code
_entity_poly.pdbx_strand_id
1 'polypeptide(L)'
;MAKFRDRTEDFKDVVRHCAISLGYNESKLAAIMASFIIQKPRQRSPFIKAALKTLESIGALEEFMLKHQKDYVDMYRTTDQERDNIEHEVAAFIKACQEQLDILKNSINEDDAHSKGWLGPRTDDSNADTIAHKHGVVLILSEKLHSVTSQFDKLRAIRFQDIISKAVPRRKLNQVNKPRSANTPEYNNTELREPDNFEHQPVRAQQLLDDETRALQVELTSLLDAVQETETKMVEMSALNHLMSTHVLQQAQQIEHLYEQAVEATKNVELGNKELTQAIQRNSSSRTFLLLFLFVLTFSILFLDWYS
;
A
#
# COMPACT_ATOMS: atom_id res chain seq x y z
N MET A 1 38.51 -15.85 -4.62
CA MET A 1 37.52 -15.44 -3.59
C MET A 1 38.19 -15.55 -2.23
N ALA A 2 38.51 -14.43 -1.58
CA ALA A 2 39.07 -14.45 -0.23
C ALA A 2 38.01 -14.96 0.74
N LYS A 3 38.28 -16.06 1.45
CA LYS A 3 37.44 -16.53 2.55
C LYS A 3 37.47 -15.46 3.63
N PHE A 4 36.37 -14.75 3.85
CA PHE A 4 36.20 -13.92 5.04
C PHE A 4 36.28 -14.84 6.26
N ARG A 5 37.38 -14.76 7.02
CA ARG A 5 37.54 -15.46 8.30
C ARG A 5 36.61 -14.78 9.30
N ASP A 6 35.74 -15.54 9.94
CA ASP A 6 34.95 -15.06 11.07
C ASP A 6 35.91 -14.62 12.19
N ARG A 7 35.84 -13.34 12.56
CA ARG A 7 36.66 -12.71 13.61
C ARG A 7 35.83 -12.37 14.85
N THR A 8 34.64 -12.95 14.99
CA THR A 8 33.76 -12.70 16.13
C THR A 8 34.42 -13.06 17.45
N GLU A 9 35.17 -14.17 17.50
CA GLU A 9 35.92 -14.58 18.71
C GLU A 9 37.11 -13.65 18.97
N ASP A 10 37.89 -13.30 17.93
CA ASP A 10 38.99 -12.33 18.05
C ASP A 10 38.48 -10.99 18.64
N PHE A 11 37.28 -10.54 18.24
CA PHE A 11 36.64 -9.34 18.77
C PHE A 11 36.20 -9.51 20.24
N LYS A 12 35.59 -10.64 20.61
CA LYS A 12 35.19 -10.92 22.01
C LYS A 12 36.39 -10.92 22.95
N ASP A 13 37.50 -11.50 22.51
CA ASP A 13 38.74 -11.55 23.29
C ASP A 13 39.34 -10.15 23.50
N VAL A 14 39.36 -9.32 22.46
CA VAL A 14 39.79 -7.92 22.57
C VAL A 14 38.89 -7.14 23.52
N VAL A 15 37.57 -7.28 23.42
CA VAL A 15 36.62 -6.62 24.34
C VAL A 15 36.84 -7.06 25.78
N ARG A 16 37.10 -8.36 26.02
CA ARG A 16 37.43 -8.89 27.35
C ARG A 16 38.71 -8.26 27.90
N HIS A 17 39.78 -8.24 27.12
CA HIS A 17 41.05 -7.63 27.52
C HIS A 17 40.92 -6.13 27.82
N CYS A 18 40.21 -5.39 26.97
CA CYS A 18 39.96 -3.97 27.20
C CYS A 18 39.13 -3.71 28.46
N ALA A 19 38.06 -4.48 28.69
CA ALA A 19 37.23 -4.35 29.89
C ALA A 19 38.04 -4.61 31.18
N ILE A 20 38.93 -5.61 31.17
CA ILE A 20 39.84 -5.88 32.29
C ILE A 20 40.81 -4.70 32.49
N SER A 21 41.40 -4.17 31.41
CA SER A 21 42.33 -3.02 31.49
C SER A 21 41.68 -1.74 32.02
N LEU A 22 40.36 -1.58 31.83
CA LEU A 22 39.57 -0.46 32.33
C LEU A 22 39.03 -0.68 33.76
N GLY A 23 39.40 -1.78 34.42
CA GLY A 23 39.03 -2.07 35.81
C GLY A 23 37.57 -2.51 36.00
N TYR A 24 36.95 -3.14 34.99
CA TYR A 24 35.58 -3.61 35.10
C TYR A 24 35.49 -4.81 36.05
N ASN A 25 34.55 -4.76 37.01
CA ASN A 25 34.27 -5.88 37.92
C ASN A 25 33.81 -7.13 37.15
N GLU A 26 34.03 -8.30 37.73
CA GLU A 26 33.68 -9.61 37.16
C GLU A 26 32.19 -9.71 36.75
N SER A 27 31.29 -9.08 37.51
CA SER A 27 29.86 -8.99 37.19
C SER A 27 29.57 -8.16 35.93
N LYS A 28 30.27 -7.04 35.73
CA LYS A 28 30.14 -6.19 34.53
C LYS A 28 30.74 -6.89 33.31
N LEU A 29 31.86 -7.58 33.48
CA LEU A 29 32.48 -8.38 32.43
C LEU A 29 31.55 -9.52 31.98
N ALA A 30 30.97 -10.25 32.92
CA ALA A 30 29.99 -11.31 32.64
C ALA A 30 28.76 -10.75 31.91
N ALA A 31 28.24 -9.58 32.32
CA ALA A 31 27.11 -8.94 31.65
C ALA A 31 27.44 -8.51 30.20
N ILE A 32 28.64 -7.99 29.94
CA ILE A 32 29.11 -7.64 28.58
C ILE A 32 29.24 -8.91 27.74
N MET A 33 29.88 -9.95 28.27
CA MET A 33 30.04 -11.22 27.56
C MET A 33 28.69 -11.90 27.25
N ALA A 34 27.74 -11.85 28.18
CA ALA A 34 26.38 -12.37 27.99
C ALA A 34 25.60 -11.61 26.91
N SER A 35 25.85 -10.31 26.75
CA SER A 35 25.21 -9.49 25.71
C SER A 35 25.62 -9.86 24.27
N PHE A 36 26.77 -10.53 24.09
CA PHE A 36 27.17 -11.10 22.80
C PHE A 36 26.46 -12.42 22.48
N ILE A 37 25.93 -13.11 23.49
CA ILE A 37 25.25 -14.39 23.35
C ILE A 37 23.75 -14.17 23.13
N ILE A 38 23.17 -13.24 23.87
CA ILE A 38 21.74 -12.93 23.82
C ILE A 38 21.56 -11.55 23.18
N GLN A 39 21.09 -11.53 21.94
CA GLN A 39 20.69 -10.28 21.30
C GLN A 39 19.60 -9.63 22.16
N LYS A 40 19.87 -8.42 22.67
CA LYS A 40 18.85 -7.63 23.34
C LYS A 40 17.70 -7.41 22.34
N PRO A 41 16.43 -7.59 22.76
CA PRO A 41 15.32 -7.31 21.86
C PRO A 41 15.43 -5.86 21.39
N ARG A 42 15.49 -5.65 20.07
CA ARG A 42 15.49 -4.30 19.50
C ARG A 42 14.23 -3.59 19.99
N GLN A 43 14.40 -2.49 20.73
CA GLN A 43 13.29 -1.66 21.13
C GLN A 43 12.68 -1.06 19.87
N ARG A 44 11.46 -1.50 19.52
CA ARG A 44 10.72 -0.96 18.37
C ARG A 44 10.31 0.47 18.69
N SER A 45 10.61 1.39 17.79
CA SER A 45 10.13 2.77 17.86
C SER A 45 8.59 2.81 17.86
N PRO A 46 7.97 3.86 18.42
CA PRO A 46 6.52 4.03 18.35
C PRO A 46 6.01 3.99 16.90
N PHE A 47 6.76 4.58 15.97
CA PHE A 47 6.49 4.51 14.54
C PHE A 47 6.41 3.06 14.02
N ILE A 48 7.42 2.23 14.31
CA ILE A 48 7.43 0.83 13.85
C ILE A 48 6.28 0.04 14.47
N LYS A 49 5.92 0.30 15.74
CA LYS A 49 4.77 -0.35 16.37
C LYS A 49 3.46 0.02 15.68
N ALA A 50 3.27 1.31 15.35
CA ALA A 50 2.10 1.78 14.62
C ALA A 50 2.05 1.20 13.20
N ALA A 51 3.16 1.20 12.46
CA ALA A 51 3.26 0.61 11.13
C ALA A 51 2.92 -0.88 11.10
N LEU A 52 3.39 -1.65 12.09
CA LEU A 52 3.05 -3.07 12.22
C LEU A 52 1.57 -3.28 12.53
N LYS A 53 0.97 -2.43 13.36
CA LYS A 53 -0.48 -2.47 13.63
C LYS A 53 -1.31 -2.20 12.36
N THR A 54 -0.87 -1.26 11.53
CA THR A 54 -1.49 -1.00 10.23
C THR A 54 -1.35 -2.19 9.30
N LEU A 55 -0.19 -2.83 9.25
CA LEU A 55 0.01 -4.07 8.49
C LEU A 55 -0.93 -5.20 8.95
N GLU A 56 -1.08 -5.40 10.26
CA GLU A 56 -2.03 -6.37 10.82
C GLU A 56 -3.48 -6.04 10.43
N SER A 57 -3.85 -4.76 10.40
CA SER A 57 -5.18 -4.31 9.99
C SER A 57 -5.44 -4.57 8.50
N ILE A 58 -4.45 -4.33 7.63
CA ILE A 58 -4.53 -4.66 6.20
C ILE A 58 -4.64 -6.17 6.01
N GLY A 59 -3.87 -6.98 6.76
CA GLY A 59 -3.96 -8.44 6.71
C GLY A 59 -5.33 -8.97 7.15
N ALA A 60 -5.94 -8.37 8.17
CA ALA A 60 -7.30 -8.71 8.59
C ALA A 60 -8.34 -8.39 7.50
N LEU A 61 -8.16 -7.29 6.77
CA LEU A 61 -8.99 -6.95 5.60
C LEU A 61 -8.83 -7.98 4.47
N GLU A 62 -7.60 -8.42 4.16
CA GLU A 62 -7.36 -9.48 3.18
C GLU A 62 -8.06 -10.79 3.57
N GLU A 63 -7.92 -11.21 4.82
CA GLU A 63 -8.55 -12.43 5.33
C GLU A 63 -10.08 -12.34 5.27
N PHE A 64 -10.64 -11.19 5.67
CA PHE A 64 -12.07 -10.91 5.56
C PHE A 64 -12.56 -11.03 4.11
N MET A 65 -11.87 -10.38 3.17
CA MET A 65 -12.23 -10.44 1.76
C MET A 65 -12.16 -11.86 1.20
N LEU A 66 -11.13 -12.64 1.54
CA LEU A 66 -11.00 -14.03 1.08
C LEU A 66 -12.11 -14.92 1.63
N LYS A 67 -12.50 -14.72 2.89
CA LYS A 67 -13.59 -15.48 3.51
C LYS A 67 -14.93 -15.19 2.84
N HIS A 68 -15.20 -13.92 2.54
CA HIS A 68 -16.48 -13.46 1.98
C HIS A 68 -16.51 -13.43 0.45
N GLN A 69 -15.42 -13.74 -0.25
CA GLN A 69 -15.34 -13.67 -1.72
C GLN A 69 -16.43 -14.49 -2.42
N LYS A 70 -16.62 -15.74 -2.01
CA LYS A 70 -17.63 -16.64 -2.63
C LYS A 70 -19.04 -16.18 -2.32
N ASP A 71 -19.27 -15.78 -1.08
CA ASP A 71 -20.56 -15.27 -0.61
C ASP A 71 -20.92 -13.95 -1.31
N TYR A 72 -19.92 -13.14 -1.69
CA TYR A 72 -20.12 -11.89 -2.40
C TYR A 72 -20.44 -12.08 -3.90
N VAL A 73 -19.72 -12.99 -4.57
CA VAL A 73 -19.89 -13.23 -6.02
C VAL A 73 -21.07 -14.15 -6.34
N ASP A 74 -21.34 -15.16 -5.51
CA ASP A 74 -22.41 -16.13 -5.78
C ASP A 74 -23.77 -15.55 -5.43
N MET A 75 -24.53 -15.19 -6.47
CA MET A 75 -25.86 -14.56 -6.34
C MET A 75 -26.87 -15.41 -5.54
N TYR A 76 -26.77 -16.73 -5.62
CA TYR A 76 -27.71 -17.67 -4.98
C TYR A 76 -27.37 -18.00 -3.53
N ARG A 77 -26.26 -17.49 -3.03
CA ARG A 77 -25.70 -17.88 -1.72
C ARG A 77 -26.01 -16.88 -0.62
N THR A 78 -26.17 -15.62 -0.97
CA THR A 78 -26.44 -14.50 -0.06
C THR A 78 -27.49 -13.55 -0.61
N THR A 79 -28.07 -12.76 0.28
CA THR A 79 -29.00 -11.68 -0.06
C THR A 79 -28.24 -10.41 -0.47
N ASP A 80 -28.88 -9.52 -1.24
CA ASP A 80 -28.25 -8.25 -1.62
C ASP A 80 -27.93 -7.36 -0.40
N GLN A 81 -28.72 -7.46 0.67
CA GLN A 81 -28.45 -6.77 1.93
C GLN A 81 -27.15 -7.26 2.60
N GLU A 82 -26.90 -8.58 2.59
CA GLU A 82 -25.65 -9.13 3.14
C GLU A 82 -24.43 -8.71 2.32
N ARG A 83 -24.57 -8.61 1.00
CA ARG A 83 -23.50 -8.09 0.13
C ARG A 83 -23.21 -6.63 0.41
N ASP A 84 -24.24 -5.81 0.57
CA ASP A 84 -24.08 -4.39 0.88
C ASP A 84 -23.46 -4.18 2.28
N ASN A 85 -23.75 -5.07 3.24
CA ASN A 85 -23.07 -5.10 4.54
C ASN A 85 -21.57 -5.43 4.39
N ILE A 86 -21.21 -6.43 3.57
CA ILE A 86 -19.80 -6.76 3.27
C ILE A 86 -19.09 -5.54 2.66
N GLU A 87 -19.74 -4.85 1.73
CA GLU A 87 -19.20 -3.63 1.12
C GLU A 87 -18.98 -2.51 2.12
N HIS A 88 -19.93 -2.31 3.03
CA HIS A 88 -19.83 -1.30 4.07
C HIS A 88 -18.67 -1.60 5.03
N GLU A 89 -18.52 -2.85 5.45
CA GLU A 89 -17.41 -3.28 6.31
C GLU A 89 -16.05 -3.09 5.61
N VAL A 90 -15.91 -3.50 4.34
CA VAL A 90 -14.68 -3.30 3.58
C VAL A 90 -14.35 -1.81 3.44
N ALA A 91 -15.34 -0.97 3.14
CA ALA A 91 -15.13 0.47 3.04
C ALA A 91 -14.68 1.08 4.39
N ALA A 92 -15.26 0.64 5.51
CA ALA A 92 -14.85 1.07 6.84
C ALA A 92 -13.41 0.65 7.18
N PHE A 93 -13.01 -0.58 6.85
CA PHE A 93 -11.63 -1.07 7.02
C PHE A 93 -10.63 -0.26 6.19
N ILE A 94 -10.93 -0.01 4.92
CA ILE A 94 -10.06 0.78 4.03
C ILE A 94 -9.87 2.19 4.61
N LYS A 95 -10.96 2.85 5.01
CA LYS A 95 -10.91 4.19 5.60
C LYS A 95 -10.09 4.22 6.89
N ALA A 96 -10.27 3.25 7.79
CA ALA A 96 -9.48 3.14 9.01
C ALA A 96 -7.99 2.94 8.72
N CYS A 97 -7.63 2.14 7.71
CA CYS A 97 -6.24 1.96 7.30
C CYS A 97 -5.64 3.24 6.69
N GLN A 98 -6.42 3.99 5.90
CA GLN A 98 -6.01 5.29 5.35
C GLN A 98 -5.71 6.30 6.46
N GLU A 99 -6.59 6.41 7.46
CA GLU A 99 -6.39 7.30 8.61
C GLU A 99 -5.10 6.96 9.38
N GLN A 100 -4.81 5.66 9.57
CA GLN A 100 -3.56 5.22 10.20
C GLN A 100 -2.32 5.56 9.35
N LEU A 101 -2.41 5.42 8.02
CA LEU A 101 -1.34 5.79 7.09
C LEU A 101 -1.08 7.30 7.10
N ASP A 102 -2.12 8.11 7.19
CA ASP A 102 -1.98 9.57 7.27
C ASP A 102 -1.35 10.00 8.59
N ILE A 103 -1.71 9.36 9.72
CA ILE A 103 -1.03 9.58 11.01
C ILE A 103 0.46 9.23 10.91
N LEU A 104 0.79 8.08 10.32
CA LEU A 104 2.19 7.69 10.10
C LEU A 104 2.92 8.71 9.23
N LYS A 105 2.31 9.15 8.13
CA LYS A 105 2.89 10.17 7.24
C LYS A 105 3.13 11.50 7.97
N ASN A 106 2.17 11.97 8.74
CA ASN A 106 2.29 13.22 9.49
C ASN A 106 3.37 13.15 10.56
N SER A 107 3.52 11.99 11.24
CA SER A 107 4.60 11.79 12.22
C SER A 107 6.01 11.92 11.61
N ILE A 108 6.16 11.62 10.31
CA ILE A 108 7.45 11.80 9.60
C ILE A 108 7.69 13.29 9.32
N ASN A 109 6.67 14.00 8.86
CA ASN A 109 6.79 15.43 8.56
C ASN A 109 7.08 16.27 9.82
N GLU A 110 6.54 15.89 10.98
CA GLU A 110 6.84 16.51 12.27
C GLU A 110 8.31 16.30 12.67
N ASP A 111 8.81 15.07 12.55
CA ASP A 111 10.22 14.73 12.80
C ASP A 111 11.16 15.54 11.87
N ASP A 112 10.80 15.69 10.59
CA ASP A 112 11.52 16.52 9.62
C ASP A 112 11.53 18.00 9.99
N ALA A 113 10.43 18.53 10.51
CA ALA A 113 10.34 19.94 10.93
C ALA A 113 11.20 20.22 12.17
N HIS A 114 11.23 19.29 13.13
CA HIS A 114 12.03 19.43 14.35
C HIS A 114 13.54 19.27 14.09
N SER A 115 13.94 18.52 13.05
CA SER A 115 15.35 18.43 12.61
C SER A 115 15.92 19.73 12.04
N LYS A 116 15.06 20.63 11.54
CA LYS A 116 15.44 21.91 10.90
C LYS A 116 15.49 23.07 11.90
N GLY A 117 16.17 22.87 13.04
CA GLY A 117 16.32 23.88 14.08
C GLY A 117 17.05 25.15 13.59
N TRP A 118 16.50 26.32 13.96
CA TRP A 118 16.90 27.68 13.54
C TRP A 118 18.35 28.10 13.88
N LEU A 119 19.08 27.41 14.78
CA LEU A 119 20.47 27.75 15.15
C LEU A 119 21.27 26.48 15.52
N GLY A 120 22.06 25.95 14.58
CA GLY A 120 23.06 24.92 14.85
C GLY A 120 23.66 24.32 13.58
N PRO A 121 24.95 23.92 13.57
CA PRO A 121 25.53 23.25 12.41
C PRO A 121 24.81 21.91 12.20
N ARG A 122 24.38 21.65 10.96
CA ARG A 122 23.75 20.39 10.51
C ARG A 122 24.51 19.19 11.08
N THR A 123 23.92 18.51 12.05
CA THR A 123 24.43 17.23 12.61
C THR A 123 23.60 16.04 12.13
N ASP A 124 22.64 16.25 11.22
CA ASP A 124 21.51 15.37 10.99
C ASP A 124 21.56 14.53 9.69
N ASP A 125 22.75 14.33 9.10
CA ASP A 125 22.88 13.40 7.96
C ASP A 125 22.49 11.95 8.37
N SER A 126 22.61 11.59 9.65
CA SER A 126 22.10 10.32 10.20
C SER A 126 20.58 10.18 10.21
N ASN A 127 19.85 11.30 10.10
CA ASN A 127 18.38 11.28 10.04
C ASN A 127 17.86 11.02 8.63
N ALA A 128 18.61 11.36 7.57
CA ALA A 128 18.18 11.13 6.18
C ALA A 128 17.86 9.65 5.92
N ASP A 129 18.72 8.73 6.37
CA ASP A 129 18.50 7.28 6.27
C ASP A 129 17.23 6.84 7.04
N THR A 130 17.01 7.43 8.21
CA THR A 130 15.86 7.10 9.07
C THR A 130 14.56 7.63 8.46
N ILE A 131 14.58 8.83 7.90
CA ILE A 131 13.46 9.48 7.22
C ILE A 131 13.11 8.70 5.94
N ALA A 132 14.11 8.37 5.13
CA ALA A 132 13.95 7.54 3.93
C ALA A 132 13.36 6.16 4.28
N HIS A 133 13.86 5.51 5.34
CA HIS A 133 13.29 4.25 5.84
C HIS A 133 11.83 4.41 6.25
N LYS A 134 11.47 5.44 7.03
CA LYS A 134 10.08 5.67 7.46
C LYS A 134 9.15 5.91 6.28
N HIS A 135 9.56 6.74 5.31
CA HIS A 135 8.80 6.95 4.08
C HIS A 135 8.63 5.67 3.28
N GLY A 136 9.71 4.87 3.13
CA GLY A 136 9.65 3.57 2.46
C GLY A 136 8.65 2.61 3.12
N VAL A 137 8.58 2.58 4.45
CA VAL A 137 7.58 1.78 5.18
C VAL A 137 6.15 2.23 4.85
N VAL A 138 5.88 3.54 4.83
CA VAL A 138 4.54 4.07 4.48
C VAL A 138 4.16 3.70 3.05
N LEU A 139 5.10 3.76 2.09
CA LEU A 139 4.86 3.37 0.70
C LEU A 139 4.51 1.87 0.58
N ILE A 140 5.27 1.01 1.26
CA ILE A 140 4.97 -0.44 1.22
C ILE A 140 3.57 -0.72 1.77
N LEU A 141 3.18 -0.04 2.85
CA LEU A 141 1.85 -0.21 3.43
C LEU A 141 0.75 0.37 2.52
N SER A 142 0.97 1.52 1.88
CA SER A 142 0.00 2.12 0.96
C SER A 142 -0.17 1.30 -0.31
N GLU A 143 0.90 0.73 -0.86
CA GLU A 143 0.87 -0.21 -1.97
C GLU A 143 0.13 -1.49 -1.61
N LYS A 144 0.37 -2.04 -0.40
CA LYS A 144 -0.36 -3.21 0.11
C LYS A 144 -1.85 -2.93 0.22
N LEU A 145 -2.24 -1.85 0.88
CA LEU A 145 -3.65 -1.45 0.97
C LEU A 145 -4.26 -1.28 -0.43
N HIS A 146 -3.52 -0.71 -1.39
CA HIS A 146 -4.00 -0.51 -2.76
C HIS A 146 -4.20 -1.82 -3.51
N SER A 147 -3.30 -2.79 -3.33
CA SER A 147 -3.48 -4.13 -3.88
C SER A 147 -4.78 -4.78 -3.41
N VAL A 148 -5.09 -4.66 -2.11
CA VAL A 148 -6.30 -5.23 -1.50
C VAL A 148 -7.56 -4.52 -2.01
N THR A 149 -7.57 -3.19 -1.98
CA THR A 149 -8.68 -2.38 -2.52
C THR A 149 -8.93 -2.69 -4.01
N SER A 150 -7.87 -2.81 -4.81
CA SER A 150 -7.97 -3.16 -6.23
C SER A 150 -8.55 -4.57 -6.45
N GLN A 151 -8.20 -5.53 -5.60
CA GLN A 151 -8.81 -6.87 -5.65
C GLN A 151 -10.32 -6.81 -5.35
N PHE A 152 -10.72 -5.99 -4.39
CA PHE A 152 -12.13 -5.81 -4.05
C PHE A 152 -12.93 -5.16 -5.19
N ASP A 153 -12.38 -4.11 -5.80
CA ASP A 153 -13.00 -3.42 -6.93
C ASP A 153 -13.24 -4.37 -8.12
N LYS A 154 -12.33 -5.33 -8.35
CA LYS A 154 -12.53 -6.38 -9.37
C LYS A 154 -13.72 -7.28 -9.05
N LEU A 155 -13.87 -7.71 -7.79
CA LEU A 155 -15.02 -8.52 -7.36
C LEU A 155 -16.33 -7.75 -7.53
N ARG A 156 -16.32 -6.49 -7.14
CA ARG A 156 -17.47 -5.59 -7.28
C ARG A 156 -17.83 -5.32 -8.74
N ALA A 157 -16.85 -5.14 -9.62
CA ALA A 157 -17.09 -5.01 -11.07
C ALA A 157 -17.78 -6.24 -11.67
N ILE A 158 -17.43 -7.45 -11.21
CA ILE A 158 -18.11 -8.69 -11.62
C ILE A 158 -19.58 -8.68 -11.17
N ARG A 159 -19.86 -8.29 -9.91
CA ARG A 159 -21.24 -8.14 -9.39
C ARG A 159 -22.06 -7.16 -10.24
N PHE A 160 -21.51 -5.98 -10.50
CA PHE A 160 -22.21 -4.97 -11.31
C PHE A 160 -22.48 -5.45 -12.73
N GLN A 161 -21.51 -6.10 -13.36
CA GLN A 161 -21.70 -6.65 -14.70
C GLN A 161 -22.83 -7.69 -14.73
N ASP A 162 -22.96 -8.51 -13.68
CA ASP A 162 -24.04 -9.48 -13.56
C ASP A 162 -25.42 -8.80 -13.40
N ILE A 163 -25.50 -7.77 -12.54
CA ILE A 163 -26.72 -6.95 -12.36
C ILE A 163 -27.15 -6.31 -13.68
N ILE A 164 -26.22 -5.67 -14.40
CA ILE A 164 -26.51 -5.03 -15.70
C ILE A 164 -26.95 -6.10 -16.72
N SER A 165 -26.28 -7.26 -16.75
CA SER A 165 -26.61 -8.33 -17.71
C SER A 165 -28.00 -8.93 -17.47
N LYS A 166 -28.50 -8.89 -16.23
CA LYS A 166 -29.86 -9.27 -15.87
C LYS A 166 -30.88 -8.18 -16.12
N ALA A 167 -30.52 -6.93 -15.83
CA ALA A 167 -31.39 -5.77 -15.99
C ALA A 167 -31.64 -5.42 -17.47
N VAL A 168 -30.74 -5.79 -18.37
CA VAL A 168 -30.98 -5.69 -19.82
C VAL A 168 -31.73 -6.94 -20.27
N PRO A 169 -33.05 -6.89 -20.51
CA PRO A 169 -33.77 -8.07 -20.98
C PRO A 169 -33.16 -8.52 -22.30
N ARG A 170 -32.65 -9.76 -22.34
CA ARG A 170 -32.34 -10.47 -23.58
C ARG A 170 -33.62 -10.42 -24.42
N ARG A 171 -33.67 -9.53 -25.42
CA ARG A 171 -34.66 -9.54 -26.50
C ARG A 171 -34.61 -10.90 -27.19
N LYS A 172 -35.29 -11.91 -26.65
CA LYS A 172 -35.74 -13.08 -27.40
C LYS A 172 -37.01 -12.67 -28.13
N LEU A 173 -36.84 -11.93 -29.22
CA LEU A 173 -37.85 -11.85 -30.26
C LEU A 173 -37.90 -13.23 -30.93
N ASN A 174 -38.76 -14.13 -30.46
CA ASN A 174 -39.12 -15.40 -31.09
C ASN A 174 -40.34 -15.94 -30.31
N GLN A 175 -41.49 -16.31 -30.87
CA GLN A 175 -41.95 -16.45 -32.23
C GLN A 175 -43.48 -16.66 -32.07
N VAL A 176 -44.31 -15.70 -32.49
CA VAL A 176 -45.76 -15.92 -32.52
C VAL A 176 -46.02 -16.96 -33.61
N ASN A 177 -46.35 -18.18 -33.17
CA ASN A 177 -46.78 -19.27 -34.05
C ASN A 177 -48.04 -18.84 -34.79
N LYS A 178 -47.88 -18.52 -36.08
CA LYS A 178 -48.99 -18.34 -37.02
C LYS A 178 -49.36 -19.71 -37.60
N PRO A 179 -50.57 -20.25 -37.39
CA PRO A 179 -51.01 -21.42 -38.15
C PRO A 179 -51.26 -20.98 -39.60
N ARG A 180 -50.47 -21.51 -40.52
CA ARG A 180 -50.66 -21.38 -41.96
C ARG A 180 -51.72 -22.40 -42.38
N SER A 181 -52.97 -21.95 -42.55
CA SER A 181 -53.94 -22.69 -43.38
C SER A 181 -54.02 -22.00 -44.74
N ALA A 182 -53.64 -22.74 -45.77
CA ALA A 182 -53.98 -22.45 -47.14
C ALA A 182 -54.96 -23.53 -47.59
N ASN A 183 -56.12 -23.12 -48.11
CA ASN A 183 -56.70 -23.56 -49.40
C ASN A 183 -58.12 -22.98 -49.58
N THR A 184 -58.22 -22.02 -50.51
CA THR A 184 -59.13 -21.92 -51.68
C THR A 184 -60.68 -21.93 -51.49
N PRO A 185 -61.45 -21.13 -52.26
CA PRO A 185 -62.84 -20.75 -51.95
C PRO A 185 -63.89 -21.57 -52.72
N GLU A 186 -65.10 -21.69 -52.17
CA GLU A 186 -66.29 -22.12 -52.90
C GLU A 186 -67.55 -21.37 -52.43
N TYR A 187 -68.33 -20.93 -53.41
CA TYR A 187 -69.61 -20.22 -53.33
C TYR A 187 -70.72 -21.08 -52.70
N ASN A 188 -71.63 -20.48 -51.91
CA ASN A 188 -73.07 -20.43 -52.22
C ASN A 188 -73.88 -19.68 -51.13
N ASN A 189 -74.85 -18.90 -51.61
CA ASN A 189 -75.77 -18.04 -50.85
C ASN A 189 -76.79 -18.84 -50.02
N THR A 190 -77.25 -18.30 -48.89
CA THR A 190 -78.69 -18.19 -48.50
C THR A 190 -78.85 -17.20 -47.33
N GLU A 191 -79.91 -16.42 -47.43
CA GLU A 191 -80.39 -15.29 -46.64
C GLU A 191 -80.77 -15.51 -45.16
N LEU A 192 -80.88 -14.36 -44.47
CA LEU A 192 -81.64 -14.03 -43.26
C LEU A 192 -81.13 -14.54 -41.90
N ARG A 193 -80.57 -13.61 -41.10
CA ARG A 193 -81.19 -13.05 -39.86
C ARG A 193 -80.13 -12.37 -38.99
N GLU A 194 -80.14 -11.04 -38.95
CA GLU A 194 -79.64 -10.28 -37.80
C GLU A 194 -80.72 -10.23 -36.70
N PRO A 195 -80.41 -9.76 -35.48
CA PRO A 195 -79.10 -9.42 -34.92
C PRO A 195 -78.83 -10.22 -33.64
N ASP A 196 -77.59 -10.20 -33.14
CA ASP A 196 -77.27 -9.89 -31.73
C ASP A 196 -75.86 -10.41 -31.40
N ASN A 197 -75.12 -9.59 -30.64
CA ASN A 197 -73.87 -9.91 -29.96
C ASN A 197 -72.53 -9.80 -30.73
N PHE A 198 -72.23 -8.63 -31.30
CA PHE A 198 -70.87 -8.24 -31.70
C PHE A 198 -70.55 -6.80 -31.24
N GLU A 199 -70.35 -6.54 -29.95
CA GLU A 199 -69.96 -5.18 -29.48
C GLU A 199 -69.12 -5.18 -28.17
N HIS A 200 -68.41 -6.26 -27.81
CA HIS A 200 -67.67 -6.31 -26.52
C HIS A 200 -66.20 -6.75 -26.55
N GLN A 201 -65.55 -6.83 -27.72
CA GLN A 201 -64.18 -7.37 -27.81
C GLN A 201 -63.02 -6.44 -28.22
N PRO A 202 -63.19 -5.24 -28.82
CA PRO A 202 -62.03 -4.39 -29.13
C PRO A 202 -61.50 -3.65 -27.90
N VAL A 203 -62.39 -3.15 -27.02
CA VAL A 203 -62.02 -2.34 -25.85
C VAL A 203 -61.22 -3.14 -24.82
N ARG A 204 -61.57 -4.42 -24.62
CA ARG A 204 -60.90 -5.29 -23.65
C ARG A 204 -59.48 -5.67 -24.09
N ALA A 205 -59.26 -5.84 -25.40
CA ALA A 205 -57.94 -6.11 -25.96
C ALA A 205 -57.04 -4.86 -25.91
N GLN A 206 -57.62 -3.68 -26.17
CA GLN A 206 -56.90 -2.41 -26.05
C GLN A 206 -56.52 -2.08 -24.60
N GLN A 207 -57.42 -2.31 -23.64
CA GLN A 207 -57.12 -2.17 -22.21
C GLN A 207 -56.02 -3.11 -21.75
N LEU A 208 -55.98 -4.35 -22.26
CA LEU A 208 -54.94 -5.32 -21.90
C LEU A 208 -53.56 -4.91 -22.43
N LEU A 209 -53.50 -4.35 -23.64
CA LEU A 209 -52.26 -3.79 -24.22
C LEU A 209 -51.80 -2.52 -23.48
N ASP A 210 -52.73 -1.66 -23.07
CA ASP A 210 -52.43 -0.48 -22.26
C ASP A 210 -51.94 -0.87 -20.85
N ASP A 211 -52.49 -1.93 -20.26
CA ASP A 211 -52.02 -2.47 -18.99
C ASP A 211 -50.63 -3.15 -19.12
N GLU A 212 -50.37 -3.87 -20.22
CA GLU A 212 -49.05 -4.47 -20.49
C GLU A 212 -47.98 -3.41 -20.75
N THR A 213 -48.30 -2.37 -21.53
CA THR A 213 -47.36 -1.25 -21.75
C THR A 213 -47.09 -0.47 -20.48
N ARG A 214 -48.10 -0.25 -19.62
CA ARG A 214 -47.89 0.35 -18.29
C ARG A 214 -47.05 -0.54 -17.39
N ALA A 215 -47.28 -1.85 -17.37
CA ALA A 215 -46.47 -2.79 -16.60
C ALA A 215 -45.00 -2.77 -17.05
N LEU A 216 -44.76 -2.81 -18.37
CA LEU A 216 -43.41 -2.70 -18.94
C LEU A 216 -42.75 -1.34 -18.61
N GLN A 217 -43.52 -0.25 -18.64
CA GLN A 217 -42.99 1.07 -18.31
C GLN A 217 -42.59 1.17 -16.84
N VAL A 218 -43.38 0.58 -15.93
CA VAL A 218 -43.04 0.48 -14.50
C VAL A 218 -41.80 -0.37 -14.29
N GLU A 219 -41.68 -1.52 -14.96
CA GLU A 219 -40.50 -2.38 -14.89
C GLU A 219 -39.26 -1.67 -15.42
N LEU A 220 -39.34 -1.01 -16.57
CA LEU A 220 -38.22 -0.24 -17.14
C LEU A 220 -37.79 0.93 -16.24
N THR A 221 -38.75 1.62 -15.61
CA THR A 221 -38.45 2.72 -14.68
C THR A 221 -37.74 2.18 -13.44
N SER A 222 -38.24 1.07 -12.87
CA SER A 222 -37.60 0.40 -11.75
C SER A 222 -36.20 -0.13 -12.08
N LEU A 223 -35.98 -0.63 -13.30
CA LEU A 223 -34.68 -1.08 -13.76
C LEU A 223 -33.71 0.09 -13.96
N LEU A 224 -34.20 1.23 -14.48
CA LEU A 224 -33.41 2.45 -14.61
C LEU A 224 -32.97 2.97 -13.25
N ASP A 225 -33.87 3.02 -12.27
CA ASP A 225 -33.55 3.45 -10.91
C ASP A 225 -32.48 2.55 -10.28
N ALA A 226 -32.62 1.22 -10.43
CA ALA A 226 -31.64 0.25 -9.96
C ALA A 226 -30.27 0.43 -10.64
N VAL A 227 -30.24 0.65 -11.96
CA VAL A 227 -29.00 0.89 -12.71
C VAL A 227 -28.34 2.20 -12.25
N GLN A 228 -29.10 3.28 -12.10
CA GLN A 228 -28.59 4.57 -11.66
C GLN A 228 -28.02 4.52 -10.23
N GLU A 229 -28.69 3.82 -9.31
CA GLU A 229 -28.17 3.59 -7.96
C GLU A 229 -26.86 2.79 -8.00
N THR A 230 -26.80 1.74 -8.81
CA THR A 230 -25.58 0.92 -8.95
C THR A 230 -24.42 1.69 -9.59
N GLU A 231 -24.70 2.55 -10.58
CA GLU A 231 -23.71 3.43 -11.20
C GLU A 231 -23.13 4.40 -10.18
N THR A 232 -23.98 5.03 -9.37
CA THR A 232 -23.55 5.99 -8.34
C THR A 232 -22.63 5.31 -7.31
N LYS A 233 -23.01 4.13 -6.81
CA LYS A 233 -22.20 3.34 -5.87
C LYS A 233 -20.85 2.93 -6.48
N MET A 234 -20.81 2.60 -7.77
CA MET A 234 -19.57 2.27 -8.48
C MET A 234 -18.64 3.47 -8.60
N VAL A 235 -19.18 4.65 -8.94
CA VAL A 235 -18.40 5.88 -9.13
C VAL A 235 -17.76 6.35 -7.82
N GLU A 236 -18.50 6.33 -6.70
CA GLU A 236 -17.98 6.77 -5.40
C GLU A 236 -16.77 5.95 -4.94
N MET A 237 -16.81 4.63 -5.09
CA MET A 237 -15.67 3.81 -4.69
C MET A 237 -14.52 3.85 -5.70
N SER A 238 -14.83 3.93 -7.00
CA SER A 238 -13.82 4.12 -8.04
C SER A 238 -13.02 5.42 -7.79
N ALA A 239 -13.68 6.46 -7.30
CA ALA A 239 -13.02 7.69 -6.85
C ALA A 239 -12.07 7.45 -5.67
N LEU A 240 -12.48 6.67 -4.66
CA LEU A 240 -11.62 6.31 -3.52
C LEU A 240 -10.36 5.56 -3.96
N ASN A 241 -10.51 4.56 -4.82
CA ASN A 241 -9.37 3.78 -5.31
C ASN A 241 -8.45 4.64 -6.18
N HIS A 242 -9.01 5.51 -7.02
CA HIS A 242 -8.24 6.46 -7.83
C HIS A 242 -7.43 7.46 -6.98
N LEU A 243 -8.04 8.01 -5.91
CA LEU A 243 -7.34 8.87 -4.96
C LEU A 243 -6.17 8.12 -4.29
N MET A 244 -6.37 6.84 -3.97
CA MET A 244 -5.32 6.03 -3.36
C MET A 244 -4.19 5.72 -4.34
N SER A 245 -4.48 5.39 -5.60
CA SER A 245 -3.45 5.27 -6.65
C SER A 245 -2.63 6.55 -6.80
N THR A 246 -3.30 7.71 -6.74
CA THR A 246 -2.64 9.02 -6.83
C THR A 246 -1.71 9.25 -5.63
N HIS A 247 -2.16 8.93 -4.42
CA HIS A 247 -1.34 9.02 -3.20
C HIS A 247 -0.11 8.08 -3.25
N VAL A 248 -0.29 6.83 -3.71
CA VAL A 248 0.83 5.88 -3.86
C VAL A 248 1.85 6.39 -4.87
N LEU A 249 1.40 6.91 -6.01
CA LEU A 249 2.28 7.47 -7.04
C LEU A 249 3.06 8.68 -6.52
N GLN A 250 2.39 9.61 -5.83
CA GLN A 250 3.04 10.78 -5.25
C GLN A 250 4.09 10.36 -4.19
N GLN A 251 3.78 9.38 -3.35
CA GLN A 251 4.71 8.85 -2.34
C GLN A 251 5.94 8.21 -2.99
N ALA A 252 5.78 7.47 -4.08
CA ALA A 252 6.89 6.82 -4.79
C ALA A 252 7.90 7.86 -5.31
N GLN A 253 7.43 8.96 -5.90
CA GLN A 253 8.28 10.05 -6.37
C GLN A 253 9.02 10.75 -5.23
N GLN A 254 8.35 10.98 -4.10
CA GLN A 254 8.97 11.61 -2.93
C GLN A 254 10.11 10.74 -2.36
N ILE A 255 9.95 9.41 -2.36
CA ILE A 255 10.95 8.47 -1.85
C ILE A 255 12.19 8.41 -2.73
N GLU A 256 12.04 8.50 -4.05
CA GLU A 256 13.20 8.51 -4.96
C GLU A 256 14.15 9.65 -4.61
N HIS A 257 13.61 10.86 -4.40
CA HIS A 257 14.42 12.01 -3.99
C HIS A 257 15.05 11.84 -2.59
N LEU A 258 14.29 11.34 -1.63
CA LEU A 258 14.81 11.07 -0.27
C LEU A 258 15.91 9.99 -0.28
N TYR A 259 15.79 9.00 -1.15
CA TYR A 259 16.78 7.95 -1.31
C TYR A 259 18.09 8.50 -1.90
N GLU A 260 18.02 9.37 -2.92
CA GLU A 260 19.19 10.07 -3.44
C GLU A 260 19.92 10.85 -2.34
N GLN A 261 19.17 11.59 -1.51
CA GLN A 261 19.72 12.35 -0.39
C GLN A 261 20.39 11.44 0.66
N ALA A 262 19.76 10.31 1.00
CA ALA A 262 20.33 9.33 1.94
C ALA A 262 21.63 8.70 1.40
N VAL A 263 21.68 8.37 0.11
CA VAL A 263 22.89 7.87 -0.55
C VAL A 263 24.00 8.93 -0.56
N GLU A 264 23.67 10.19 -0.84
CA GLU A 264 24.62 11.29 -0.78
C GLU A 264 25.17 11.51 0.63
N ALA A 265 24.30 11.50 1.65
CA ALA A 265 24.69 11.59 3.06
C ALA A 265 25.65 10.46 3.45
N THR A 266 25.32 9.22 3.09
CA THR A 266 26.18 8.05 3.34
C THR A 266 27.55 8.21 2.67
N LYS A 267 27.58 8.68 1.42
CA LYS A 267 28.81 8.93 0.67
C LYS A 267 29.65 10.03 1.33
N ASN A 268 29.03 11.10 1.81
CA ASN A 268 29.71 12.20 2.50
C ASN A 268 30.34 11.73 3.81
N VAL A 269 29.65 10.88 4.59
CA VAL A 269 30.20 10.26 5.80
C VAL A 269 31.38 9.34 5.50
N GLU A 270 31.28 8.52 4.44
CA GLU A 270 32.39 7.65 4.02
C GLU A 270 33.63 8.46 3.61
N LEU A 271 33.45 9.50 2.79
CA LEU A 271 34.52 10.41 2.40
C LEU A 271 35.12 11.11 3.63
N GLY A 272 34.27 11.62 4.54
CA GLY A 272 34.72 12.23 5.79
C GLY A 272 35.58 11.29 6.65
N ASN A 273 35.17 10.03 6.79
CA ASN A 273 35.94 9.01 7.52
C ASN A 273 37.30 8.72 6.86
N LYS A 274 37.34 8.72 5.53
CA LYS A 274 38.58 8.56 4.77
C LYS A 274 39.52 9.74 5.00
N GLU A 275 39.01 10.97 4.97
CA GLU A 275 39.79 12.18 5.24
C GLU A 275 40.29 12.23 6.69
N LEU A 276 39.46 11.83 7.67
CA LEU A 276 39.87 11.71 9.07
C LEU A 276 41.01 10.69 9.25
N THR A 277 40.91 9.54 8.59
CA THR A 277 41.95 8.51 8.64
C THR A 277 43.26 9.03 8.03
N GLN A 278 43.18 9.73 6.90
CA GLN A 278 44.34 10.37 6.26
C GLN A 278 44.95 11.46 7.16
N ALA A 279 44.13 12.27 7.84
CA ALA A 279 44.59 13.30 8.76
C ALA A 279 45.34 12.69 9.97
N ILE A 280 44.82 11.59 10.54
CA ILE A 280 45.49 10.84 11.63
C ILE A 280 46.85 10.31 11.14
N GLN A 281 46.90 9.72 9.94
CA GLN A 281 48.13 9.19 9.37
C GLN A 281 49.16 10.32 9.11
N ARG A 282 48.72 11.46 8.58
CA ARG A 282 49.56 12.64 8.34
C ARG A 282 50.09 13.24 9.63
N ASN A 283 49.30 13.26 10.71
CA ASN A 283 49.74 13.73 12.02
C ASN A 283 50.87 12.85 12.59
N SER A 284 50.72 11.52 12.52
CA SER A 284 51.76 10.57 12.96
C SER A 284 53.05 10.70 12.13
N SER A 285 52.91 10.86 10.81
CA SER A 285 54.04 11.07 9.90
C SER A 285 54.76 12.40 10.15
N SER A 286 54.02 13.48 10.43
CA SER A 286 54.62 14.79 10.77
C SER A 286 55.43 14.71 12.06
N ARG A 287 54.90 14.05 13.09
CA ARG A 287 55.60 13.88 14.37
C ARG A 287 56.91 13.10 14.23
N THR A 288 56.92 12.04 13.44
CA THR A 288 58.14 11.25 13.18
C THR A 288 59.18 12.03 12.37
N PHE A 289 58.74 12.81 11.38
CA PHE A 289 59.63 13.69 10.61
C PHE A 289 60.27 14.77 11.49
N LEU A 290 59.50 15.42 12.38
CA LEU A 290 60.02 16.43 13.30
C LEU A 290 61.07 15.86 14.26
N LEU A 291 60.84 14.67 14.82
CA LEU A 291 61.81 13.99 15.68
C LEU A 291 63.11 13.66 14.95
N LEU A 292 63.02 13.18 13.70
CA LEU A 292 64.19 12.89 12.88
C LEU A 292 64.98 14.17 12.55
N PHE A 293 64.29 15.24 12.18
CA PHE A 293 64.91 16.54 11.93
C PHE A 293 65.66 17.05 13.15
N LEU A 294 65.04 17.00 14.33
CA LEU A 294 65.66 17.45 15.57
C LEU A 294 66.87 16.59 15.95
N PHE A 295 66.79 15.27 15.74
CA PHE A 295 67.93 14.37 15.91
C PHE A 295 69.10 14.75 15.01
N VAL A 296 68.88 14.89 13.70
CA VAL A 296 69.94 15.28 12.75
C VAL A 296 70.55 16.65 13.09
N LEU A 297 69.73 17.61 13.49
CA LEU A 297 70.19 18.94 13.91
C LEU A 297 71.09 18.85 15.15
N THR A 298 70.70 18.09 16.17
CA THR A 298 71.52 17.91 17.39
C THR A 298 72.88 17.27 17.09
N PHE A 299 72.92 16.23 16.24
CA PHE A 299 74.18 15.62 15.82
C PHE A 299 75.05 16.55 14.99
N SER A 300 74.44 17.37 14.12
CA SER A 300 75.16 18.35 13.32
C SER A 300 75.83 19.40 14.19
N ILE A 301 75.13 19.91 15.21
CA ILE A 301 75.70 20.88 16.19
C ILE A 301 76.84 20.23 16.97
N LEU A 302 76.67 19.01 17.45
CA LEU A 302 77.70 18.30 18.22
C LEU A 302 78.96 18.01 17.39
N PHE A 303 78.79 17.67 16.10
CA PHE A 303 79.91 17.50 15.19
C PHE A 303 80.65 18.83 14.92
N LEU A 304 79.91 19.93 14.79
CA LEU A 304 80.47 21.26 14.58
C LEU A 304 81.25 21.75 15.81
N ASP A 305 80.75 21.45 17.01
CA ASP A 305 81.42 21.72 18.29
C ASP A 305 82.69 20.87 18.45
N TRP A 306 82.66 19.59 18.03
CA TRP A 306 83.84 18.72 18.06
C TRP A 306 84.93 19.11 17.05
N TYR A 307 84.56 19.71 15.92
CA TYR A 307 85.49 20.14 14.88
C TYR A 307 86.07 21.55 15.12
N SER A 308 85.39 22.37 15.95
CA SER A 308 85.89 23.69 16.40
C SER A 308 87.00 23.57 17.44
#